data_AF-A0AAD5TCJ1-F1
#
_entry.id   AF-A0AAD5TCJ1-F1
#
_cell.length_a   1.000
_cell.length_b   1.000
_cell.length_c   1.000
_cell.angle_alpha   90.00
_cell.angle_beta   90.00
_cell.angle_gamma   90.00
#
_symmetry.space_group_name_H-M   'P 1'
#
loop_
_entity.id
_entity.type
_entity.pdbx_description
1 polymer ?
#
loop_
_entity_poly.entity_id
_entity_poly.type
_entity_poly.pdbx_seq_one_letter_code
_entity_poly.pdbx_strand_id
1 'polypeptide(L)'
;MSFLFPSLSEKTRVDALLALEAGWKFEDVWKPLKNPSMTLTTASLQRKETRTIWSEIEVESSELVTPSYLLELPGALIEGKPGTGKSTIIRNFTRHLEEANFSFNVKKHPFREVIILDEIYMVNIEVMRHLVDYKKKNPATRFYIFGDYRQLPPVETYNYDYINGSVLKSLVREEGVSTAARITLIRNYRYNEETERILDAVWKDRKSLATMPVIAHDRWFLDMPIGSE
;
A
#
# COMPACT_ATOMS: atom_id res chain seq x y z
N MET A 1 7.07 13.69 32.19
CA MET A 1 5.99 13.97 31.20
C MET A 1 4.65 14.38 31.84
N SER A 2 4.54 14.56 33.17
CA SER A 2 3.32 14.97 33.89
C SER A 2 2.97 16.48 33.82
N PHE A 3 3.79 17.28 33.12
CA PHE A 3 3.74 18.74 33.20
C PHE A 3 2.88 19.44 32.14
N LEU A 4 2.44 18.73 31.09
CA LEU A 4 1.81 19.41 29.95
C LEU A 4 0.39 19.92 30.24
N PHE A 5 -0.33 19.37 31.23
CA PHE A 5 -1.75 19.67 31.44
C PHE A 5 -2.21 19.67 32.93
N PRO A 6 -1.64 20.49 33.82
CA PRO A 6 -1.84 20.37 35.26
C PRO A 6 -3.24 20.75 35.76
N SER A 7 -4.08 21.39 34.95
CA SER A 7 -5.44 21.82 35.30
C SER A 7 -6.56 20.94 34.73
N LEU A 8 -6.24 19.95 33.88
CA LEU A 8 -7.26 19.07 33.28
C LEU A 8 -7.62 17.92 34.21
N SER A 9 -8.84 17.38 34.06
CA SER A 9 -9.21 16.12 34.71
C SER A 9 -8.31 14.98 34.20
N GLU A 10 -8.06 13.96 35.03
CA GLU A 10 -7.18 12.84 34.67
C GLU A 10 -7.63 12.14 33.38
N LYS A 11 -8.94 11.90 33.23
CA LYS A 11 -9.53 11.33 32.01
C LYS A 11 -9.21 12.18 30.78
N THR A 12 -9.40 13.50 30.87
CA THR A 12 -9.11 14.42 29.77
C THR A 12 -7.63 14.47 29.42
N ARG A 13 -6.73 14.30 30.40
CA ARG A 13 -5.27 14.22 30.15
C ARG A 13 -4.91 12.95 29.40
N VAL A 14 -5.47 11.81 29.80
CA VAL A 14 -5.26 10.52 29.12
C VAL A 14 -5.74 10.62 27.68
N ASP A 15 -6.95 11.14 27.45
CA ASP A 15 -7.50 11.32 26.11
C ASP A 15 -6.65 12.25 25.23
N ALA A 16 -6.13 13.35 25.79
CA ALA A 16 -5.25 14.27 25.09
C ALA A 16 -3.88 13.65 24.75
N LEU A 17 -3.31 12.86 25.66
CA LEU A 17 -2.06 12.14 25.42
C LEU A 17 -2.22 11.09 24.31
N LEU A 18 -3.28 10.29 24.36
CA LEU A 18 -3.58 9.30 23.33
C LEU A 18 -3.79 9.96 21.95
N ALA A 19 -4.39 11.14 21.90
CA ALA A 19 -4.54 11.89 20.65
C ALA A 19 -3.19 12.36 20.09
N LEU A 20 -2.29 12.84 20.95
CA LEU A 20 -0.94 13.25 20.52
C LEU A 20 -0.10 12.05 20.05
N GLU A 21 -0.15 10.92 20.74
CA GLU A 21 0.51 9.67 20.32
C GLU A 21 -0.03 9.17 18.98
N ALA A 22 -1.33 9.38 18.70
CA ALA A 22 -1.94 9.09 17.41
C ALA A 22 -1.56 10.09 16.29
N GLY A 23 -0.60 11.01 16.54
CA GLY A 23 -0.05 11.94 15.56
C GLY A 23 -0.91 13.17 15.29
N TRP A 24 -1.79 13.54 16.22
CA TRP A 24 -2.51 14.82 16.15
C TRP A 24 -1.55 15.97 16.47
N LYS A 25 -1.74 17.12 15.81
CA LYS A 25 -1.00 18.33 16.17
C LYS A 25 -1.50 18.86 17.52
N PHE A 26 -0.59 19.40 18.31
CA PHE A 26 -0.90 19.90 19.65
C PHE A 26 -2.01 20.95 19.63
N GLU A 27 -2.04 21.82 18.63
CA GLU A 27 -3.03 22.88 18.49
C GLU A 27 -4.46 22.33 18.30
N ASP A 28 -4.58 21.20 17.62
CA ASP A 28 -5.88 20.56 17.33
C ASP A 28 -6.44 19.83 18.56
N VAL A 29 -5.56 19.32 19.41
CA VAL A 29 -5.93 18.74 20.71
C VAL A 29 -6.23 19.84 21.73
N TRP A 30 -5.50 20.95 21.67
CA TRP A 30 -5.52 22.01 22.68
C TRP A 30 -6.66 23.02 22.52
N LYS A 31 -7.02 23.40 21.29
CA LYS A 31 -8.08 24.39 21.01
C LYS A 31 -9.45 24.00 21.60
N PRO A 32 -9.92 22.75 21.50
CA PRO A 32 -11.19 22.31 22.11
C PRO A 32 -11.14 22.33 23.64
N LEU A 33 -9.98 22.01 24.24
CA LEU A 33 -9.82 21.92 25.70
C LEU A 33 -9.86 23.28 26.40
N LYS A 34 -9.62 24.38 25.68
CA LYS A 34 -9.73 25.75 26.21
C LYS A 34 -11.15 26.32 26.18
N ASN A 35 -12.08 25.70 25.45
CA ASN A 35 -13.42 26.24 25.27
C ASN A 35 -14.47 25.25 25.79
N PRO A 36 -14.90 25.35 27.06
CA PRO A 36 -15.77 24.36 27.70
C PRO A 36 -17.17 24.23 27.08
N SER A 37 -17.53 25.12 26.15
CA SER A 37 -18.74 25.06 25.32
C SER A 37 -18.60 24.17 24.08
N MET A 38 -17.37 23.80 23.66
CA MET A 38 -17.14 22.76 22.67
C MET A 38 -17.00 21.42 23.39
N THR A 39 -18.13 20.76 23.65
CA THR A 39 -18.12 19.35 24.04
C THR A 39 -17.44 18.56 22.92
N LEU A 40 -16.31 17.90 23.24
CA LEU A 40 -15.78 16.77 22.46
C LEU A 40 -16.85 15.68 22.45
N THR A 41 -17.87 15.82 21.60
CA THR A 41 -18.86 14.79 21.41
C THR A 41 -18.15 13.53 20.95
N THR A 42 -18.44 12.40 21.57
CA THR A 42 -17.97 11.07 21.15
C THR A 42 -18.15 10.81 19.64
N ALA A 43 -19.07 11.52 18.99
CA ALA A 43 -19.25 11.55 17.54
C ALA A 43 -18.03 12.11 16.74
N SER A 44 -17.26 13.07 17.26
CA SER A 44 -16.02 13.54 16.64
C SER A 44 -14.82 12.61 16.91
N LEU A 45 -14.93 11.75 17.94
CA LEU A 45 -14.02 10.65 18.21
C LEU A 45 -14.35 9.39 17.39
N GLN A 46 -15.60 9.23 16.93
CA GLN A 46 -16.07 8.04 16.18
C GLN A 46 -15.89 8.09 14.66
N ARG A 47 -15.26 9.14 14.11
CA ARG A 47 -14.81 9.16 12.71
C ARG A 47 -13.38 9.67 12.60
N LYS A 48 -12.46 9.03 13.31
CA LYS A 48 -11.09 8.94 12.78
C LYS A 48 -10.87 7.53 12.30
N GLU A 49 -10.89 7.39 10.98
CA GLU A 49 -10.26 6.30 10.26
C GLU A 49 -9.01 5.89 11.02
N THR A 50 -9.04 4.70 11.62
CA THR A 50 -7.84 4.03 12.10
C THR A 50 -6.87 4.08 10.92
N ARG A 51 -5.84 4.92 11.02
CA ARG A 51 -4.86 5.10 9.95
C ARG A 51 -4.30 3.71 9.64
N THR A 52 -4.62 3.20 8.46
CA THR A 52 -4.13 1.87 8.07
C THR A 52 -2.62 1.94 7.90
N ILE A 53 -1.93 1.14 8.68
CA ILE A 53 -0.48 0.97 8.61
C ILE A 53 -0.16 -0.31 7.86
N TRP A 54 0.97 -0.31 7.14
CA TRP A 54 1.51 -1.54 6.57
C TRP A 54 2.16 -2.35 7.69
N SER A 55 1.85 -3.65 7.77
CA SER A 55 2.74 -4.61 8.42
C SER A 55 3.72 -5.09 7.36
N GLU A 56 4.93 -4.52 7.39
CA GLU A 56 5.96 -4.74 6.37
C GLU A 56 6.83 -5.94 6.74
N ILE A 57 7.04 -6.83 5.78
CA ILE A 57 7.90 -7.99 5.90
C ILE A 57 8.84 -7.98 4.70
N GLU A 58 10.13 -8.00 4.98
CA GLU A 58 11.16 -8.15 3.97
C GLU A 58 11.56 -9.60 3.82
N VAL A 59 11.64 -10.09 2.59
CA VAL A 59 11.90 -11.50 2.29
C VAL A 59 13.05 -11.60 1.29
N GLU A 60 14.09 -12.32 1.69
CA GLU A 60 15.30 -12.52 0.90
C GLU A 60 15.09 -13.50 -0.28
N SER A 61 14.04 -14.32 -0.27
CA SER A 61 13.80 -15.26 -1.35
C SER A 61 12.32 -15.42 -1.65
N SER A 62 11.98 -15.37 -2.94
CA SER A 62 10.61 -15.64 -3.39
C SER A 62 10.09 -17.03 -2.99
N GLU A 63 11.00 -17.98 -2.74
CA GLU A 63 10.67 -19.34 -2.29
C GLU A 63 10.10 -19.39 -0.87
N LEU A 64 10.40 -18.38 -0.04
CA LEU A 64 9.86 -18.27 1.32
C LEU A 64 8.39 -17.81 1.32
N VAL A 65 7.94 -17.18 0.23
CA VAL A 65 6.54 -16.80 0.04
C VAL A 65 5.78 -17.99 -0.53
N THR A 66 5.47 -18.93 0.36
CA THR A 66 4.75 -20.16 -0.03
C THR A 66 3.26 -19.92 -0.22
N PRO A 67 2.56 -20.74 -1.04
CA PRO A 67 1.11 -20.71 -1.16
C PRO A 67 0.38 -20.80 0.19
N SER A 68 0.82 -21.69 1.08
CA SER A 68 0.22 -21.85 2.41
C SER A 68 0.32 -20.58 3.24
N TYR A 69 1.49 -19.95 3.25
CA TYR A 69 1.71 -18.68 3.93
C TYR A 69 0.79 -17.57 3.38
N LEU A 70 0.66 -17.47 2.06
CA LEU A 70 -0.25 -16.50 1.45
C LEU A 70 -1.71 -16.74 1.87
N LEU A 71 -2.17 -18.00 1.88
CA LEU A 71 -3.55 -18.35 2.25
C LEU A 71 -3.94 -18.04 3.71
N GLU A 72 -2.95 -17.90 4.60
CA GLU A 72 -3.18 -17.45 5.98
C GLU A 72 -3.49 -15.95 6.06
N LEU A 73 -3.10 -15.17 5.05
CA LEU A 73 -3.33 -13.74 4.99
C LEU A 73 -4.75 -13.42 4.48
N PRO A 74 -5.35 -12.29 4.93
CA PRO A 74 -6.60 -11.77 4.36
C PRO A 74 -6.40 -11.21 2.93
N GLY A 75 -5.16 -10.91 2.58
CA GLY A 75 -4.68 -10.34 1.34
C GLY A 75 -3.26 -9.82 1.57
N ALA A 76 -2.52 -9.55 0.50
CA ALA A 76 -1.17 -9.02 0.60
C ALA A 76 -0.81 -8.16 -0.60
N LEU A 77 0.01 -7.14 -0.36
CA LEU A 77 0.75 -6.43 -1.39
C LEU A 77 2.17 -7.03 -1.45
N ILE A 78 2.53 -7.67 -2.55
CA ILE A 78 3.83 -8.28 -2.80
C ILE A 78 4.60 -7.40 -3.79
N GLU A 79 5.68 -6.82 -3.31
CA GLU A 79 6.53 -5.93 -4.09
C GLU A 79 7.90 -6.53 -4.34
N GLY A 80 8.57 -6.06 -5.37
CA GLY A 80 9.96 -6.40 -5.59
C GLY A 80 10.46 -5.80 -6.89
N LYS A 81 11.79 -5.73 -7.04
CA LYS A 81 12.41 -5.23 -8.27
C LYS A 81 12.05 -6.12 -9.47
N PRO A 82 12.35 -5.72 -10.71
CA PRO A 82 12.20 -6.63 -11.84
C PRO A 82 13.17 -7.81 -11.62
N GLY A 83 12.71 -9.04 -11.83
CA GLY A 83 13.55 -10.23 -11.63
C GLY A 83 13.59 -10.81 -10.21
N THR A 84 12.82 -10.29 -9.24
CA THR A 84 12.78 -10.85 -7.86
C THR A 84 11.90 -12.08 -7.68
N GLY A 85 11.31 -12.62 -8.76
CA GLY A 85 10.51 -13.85 -8.69
C GLY A 85 9.01 -13.67 -8.43
N LYS A 86 8.45 -12.45 -8.53
CA LYS A 86 7.00 -12.20 -8.40
C LYS A 86 6.15 -13.14 -9.27
N SER A 87 6.47 -13.25 -10.56
CA SER A 87 5.76 -14.14 -11.50
C SER A 87 5.89 -15.62 -11.13
N THR A 88 6.98 -16.03 -10.47
CA THR A 88 7.16 -17.39 -9.95
C THR A 88 6.21 -17.66 -8.79
N ILE A 89 6.06 -16.71 -7.86
CA ILE A 89 5.08 -16.79 -6.77
C ILE A 89 3.67 -16.89 -7.33
N ILE A 90 3.29 -16.02 -8.27
CA ILE A 90 1.98 -16.05 -8.92
C ILE A 90 1.71 -17.42 -9.53
N ARG A 91 2.66 -17.97 -10.31
CA ARG A 91 2.52 -19.29 -10.95
C ARG A 91 2.35 -20.41 -9.93
N ASN A 92 3.21 -20.46 -8.91
CA ASN A 92 3.16 -21.49 -7.87
C ASN A 92 1.86 -21.40 -7.06
N PHE A 93 1.42 -20.17 -6.75
CA PHE A 93 0.20 -19.94 -6.00
C PHE A 93 -1.04 -20.31 -6.80
N THR A 94 -1.10 -19.92 -8.08
CA THR A 94 -2.20 -20.28 -8.99
C THR A 94 -2.32 -21.80 -9.12
N ARG A 95 -1.21 -22.50 -9.37
CA ARG A 95 -1.19 -23.96 -9.44
C ARG A 95 -1.71 -24.60 -8.14
N HIS A 96 -1.29 -24.07 -6.98
CA HIS A 96 -1.75 -24.59 -5.69
C HIS A 96 -3.26 -24.38 -5.47
N LEU A 97 -3.80 -23.24 -5.89
CA LEU A 97 -5.26 -22.98 -5.85
C LEU A 97 -6.01 -23.97 -6.76
N GLU A 98 -5.51 -24.21 -7.96
CA GLU A 98 -6.08 -25.18 -8.90
C GLU A 98 -6.07 -26.61 -8.33
N GLU A 99 -4.93 -27.05 -7.79
CA GLU A 99 -4.76 -28.36 -7.14
C GLU A 99 -5.69 -28.54 -5.94
N ALA A 100 -5.93 -27.47 -5.17
CA ALA A 100 -6.81 -27.49 -4.01
C ALA A 100 -8.30 -27.57 -4.37
N ASN A 101 -8.66 -27.69 -5.65
CA ASN A 101 -10.04 -27.58 -6.13
C ASN A 101 -10.71 -26.29 -5.62
N PHE A 102 -9.97 -25.16 -5.58
CA PHE A 102 -10.62 -23.84 -5.66
C PHE A 102 -11.23 -23.73 -7.05
N SER A 103 -12.32 -24.45 -7.24
CA SER A 103 -12.92 -24.65 -8.53
C SER A 103 -13.49 -23.32 -8.99
N PHE A 104 -13.11 -22.89 -10.20
CA PHE A 104 -13.75 -21.87 -11.02
C PHE A 104 -15.19 -22.28 -11.42
N ASN A 105 -15.93 -22.92 -10.50
CA ASN A 105 -17.25 -23.45 -10.72
C ASN A 105 -18.26 -22.51 -10.07
N VAL A 106 -19.06 -21.87 -10.92
CA VAL A 106 -20.09 -20.85 -10.65
C VAL A 106 -21.20 -21.31 -9.68
N LYS A 107 -21.11 -22.53 -9.13
CA LYS A 107 -22.06 -23.08 -8.16
C LYS A 107 -21.38 -23.30 -6.81
N LYS A 108 -21.38 -22.23 -6.00
CA LYS A 108 -21.31 -22.23 -4.52
C LYS A 108 -20.25 -23.16 -3.92
N HIS A 109 -18.97 -22.83 -4.08
CA HIS A 109 -18.04 -23.05 -2.98
C HIS A 109 -18.29 -21.94 -1.93
N PRO A 110 -18.52 -22.25 -0.65
CA PRO A 110 -18.61 -21.24 0.42
C PRO A 110 -17.26 -20.55 0.73
N PHE A 111 -16.27 -20.67 -0.16
CA PHE A 111 -14.88 -20.36 0.10
C PHE A 111 -14.44 -19.13 -0.70
N ARG A 112 -14.20 -18.05 0.05
CA ARG A 112 -13.41 -16.84 -0.25
C ARG A 112 -12.81 -16.80 -1.67
N GLU A 113 -13.40 -16.01 -2.55
CA GLU A 113 -12.82 -15.70 -3.87
C GLU A 113 -11.39 -15.15 -3.70
N VAL A 114 -10.44 -15.62 -4.51
CA VAL A 114 -9.07 -15.10 -4.51
C VAL A 114 -8.86 -14.37 -5.83
N ILE A 115 -8.48 -13.09 -5.76
CA ILE A 115 -8.13 -12.27 -6.91
C ILE A 115 -6.64 -11.96 -6.85
N ILE A 116 -5.93 -12.31 -7.93
CA ILE A 116 -4.51 -12.00 -8.11
C ILE A 116 -4.40 -10.87 -9.14
N LEU A 117 -3.73 -9.78 -8.78
CA LEU A 117 -3.48 -8.64 -9.65
C LEU A 117 -1.98 -8.49 -9.86
N ASP A 118 -1.50 -8.56 -11.10
CA ASP A 118 -0.09 -8.29 -11.44
C ASP A 118 0.08 -6.87 -11.99
N GLU A 119 1.28 -6.32 -11.83
CA GLU A 119 1.66 -4.95 -12.23
C GLU A 119 0.65 -3.87 -11.82
N ILE A 120 0.20 -3.92 -10.56
CA ILE A 120 -0.83 -2.98 -10.05
C ILE A 120 -0.43 -1.50 -10.20
N TYR A 121 0.87 -1.22 -10.19
CA TYR A 121 1.41 0.14 -10.28
C TYR A 121 1.23 0.76 -11.66
N MET A 122 0.74 0.01 -12.66
CA MET A 122 0.37 0.54 -13.97
C MET A 122 -1.15 0.77 -14.10
N VAL A 123 -1.92 0.48 -13.04
CA VAL A 123 -3.38 0.58 -13.05
C VAL A 123 -3.82 1.94 -12.53
N ASN A 124 -4.68 2.61 -13.29
CA ASN A 124 -5.24 3.92 -12.93
C ASN A 124 -6.05 3.86 -11.62
N ILE A 125 -6.02 4.95 -10.85
CA ILE A 125 -6.74 5.08 -9.57
C ILE A 125 -8.24 4.82 -9.67
N GLU A 126 -8.90 5.18 -10.77
CA GLU A 126 -10.32 4.97 -11.00
C GLU A 126 -10.67 3.48 -11.05
N VAL A 127 -9.87 2.68 -11.77
CA VAL A 127 -10.01 1.22 -11.82
C VAL A 127 -9.80 0.63 -10.42
N MET A 128 -8.79 1.10 -9.69
CA MET A 128 -8.56 0.63 -8.32
C MET A 128 -9.70 0.97 -7.36
N ARG A 129 -10.37 2.13 -7.52
CA ARG A 129 -11.57 2.47 -6.73
C ARG A 129 -12.72 1.51 -6.99
N HIS A 130 -12.94 1.11 -8.24
CA HIS A 130 -13.95 0.09 -8.55
C HIS A 130 -13.63 -1.26 -7.89
N LEU A 131 -12.35 -1.65 -7.82
CA LEU A 131 -11.93 -2.85 -7.10
C LEU A 131 -12.18 -2.73 -5.59
N VAL A 132 -11.97 -1.55 -5.00
CA VAL A 132 -12.29 -1.31 -3.58
C VAL A 132 -13.78 -1.44 -3.34
N ASP A 133 -14.62 -0.89 -4.21
CA ASP A 133 -16.07 -1.02 -4.10
C ASP A 133 -16.54 -2.46 -4.30
N TYR A 134 -15.87 -3.22 -5.17
CA TYR A 134 -16.08 -4.66 -5.30
C TYR A 134 -15.74 -5.41 -3.99
N LYS A 135 -14.57 -5.13 -3.39
CA LYS A 135 -14.14 -5.71 -2.11
C LYS A 135 -15.11 -5.39 -0.96
N LYS A 136 -15.65 -4.17 -0.90
CA LYS A 136 -16.67 -3.80 0.10
C LYS A 136 -17.95 -4.62 -0.05
N LYS A 137 -18.37 -4.91 -1.27
CA LYS A 137 -19.54 -5.77 -1.56
C LYS A 137 -19.26 -7.24 -1.32
N ASN A 138 -18.00 -7.66 -1.45
CA ASN A 138 -17.53 -9.03 -1.30
C ASN A 138 -16.40 -9.11 -0.25
N PRO A 139 -16.67 -8.89 1.04
CA PRO A 139 -15.63 -8.79 2.08
C PRO A 139 -14.80 -10.08 2.22
N ALA A 140 -15.38 -11.23 1.85
CA ALA A 140 -14.71 -12.52 1.82
C ALA A 140 -13.64 -12.65 0.72
N THR A 141 -13.67 -11.82 -0.32
CA THR A 141 -12.71 -11.89 -1.44
C THR A 141 -11.32 -11.44 -0.99
N ARG A 142 -10.29 -12.24 -1.21
CA ARG A 142 -8.90 -11.90 -0.85
C ARG A 142 -8.14 -11.39 -2.07
N PHE A 143 -7.49 -10.24 -1.92
CA PHE A 143 -6.65 -9.66 -2.97
C PHE A 143 -5.17 -9.94 -2.68
N TYR A 144 -4.49 -10.55 -3.65
CA TYR A 144 -3.03 -10.65 -3.66
C TYR A 144 -2.51 -9.82 -4.82
N ILE A 145 -1.87 -8.71 -4.47
CA ILE A 145 -1.50 -7.67 -5.40
C ILE A 145 0.01 -7.73 -5.58
N PHE A 146 0.46 -7.73 -6.83
CA PHE A 146 1.86 -7.78 -7.19
C PHE A 146 2.23 -6.53 -7.98
N GLY A 147 3.46 -6.05 -7.77
CA GLY A 147 3.98 -4.96 -8.59
C GLY A 147 5.37 -4.50 -8.21
N ASP A 148 5.84 -3.49 -8.92
CA ASP A 148 7.05 -2.74 -8.59
C ASP A 148 6.79 -1.24 -8.72
N TYR A 149 6.74 -0.52 -7.60
CA TYR A 149 6.50 0.93 -7.59
C TYR A 149 7.59 1.73 -8.31
N ARG A 150 8.71 1.08 -8.69
CA ARG A 150 9.79 1.71 -9.45
C ARG A 150 9.60 1.68 -10.96
N GLN A 151 8.64 0.89 -11.44
CA GLN A 151 8.30 0.86 -12.85
C GLN A 151 7.54 2.14 -13.25
N LEU A 152 7.08 2.19 -14.49
CA LEU A 152 6.34 3.34 -14.99
C LEU A 152 4.99 3.45 -14.25
N PRO A 153 4.65 4.63 -13.68
CA PRO A 153 3.34 4.88 -13.11
C PRO A 153 2.28 4.86 -14.23
N PRO A 154 0.98 4.80 -13.88
CA PRO A 154 -0.06 4.88 -14.90
C PRO A 154 -0.04 6.26 -15.56
N VAL A 155 -0.48 6.31 -16.82
CA VAL A 155 -0.64 7.58 -17.54
C VAL A 155 -1.92 8.24 -17.07
N GLU A 156 -1.81 9.25 -16.23
CA GLU A 156 -2.94 10.01 -15.69
C GLU A 156 -2.62 11.48 -15.46
N THR A 157 -3.65 12.31 -15.33
CA THR A 157 -3.55 13.76 -15.16
C THR A 157 -3.38 14.21 -13.71
N TYR A 158 -3.57 13.29 -12.74
CA TYR A 158 -3.52 13.59 -11.32
C TYR A 158 -2.26 12.96 -10.69
N ASN A 159 -1.76 13.57 -9.62
CA ASN A 159 -0.64 13.03 -8.86
C ASN A 159 -1.17 12.24 -7.66
N TYR A 160 -1.26 10.91 -7.79
CA TYR A 160 -1.68 10.01 -6.71
C TYR A 160 -0.47 9.32 -6.07
N ASP A 161 -0.45 9.24 -4.73
CA ASP A 161 0.58 8.47 -4.00
C ASP A 161 0.22 6.97 -4.03
N TYR A 162 0.73 6.28 -5.04
CA TYR A 162 0.55 4.84 -5.21
C TYR A 162 1.18 3.99 -4.10
N ILE A 163 2.19 4.50 -3.41
CA ILE A 163 2.96 3.73 -2.43
C ILE A 163 2.27 3.75 -1.06
N ASN A 164 1.81 4.93 -0.63
CA ASN A 164 1.23 5.12 0.70
C ASN A 164 -0.28 5.32 0.69
N GLY A 165 -0.88 5.43 -0.51
CA GLY A 165 -2.29 5.65 -0.71
C GLY A 165 -3.18 4.60 -0.04
N SER A 166 -4.36 5.04 0.42
CA SER A 166 -5.30 4.19 1.16
C SER A 166 -5.98 3.14 0.29
N VAL A 167 -5.98 3.29 -1.04
CA VAL A 167 -6.69 2.41 -1.96
C VAL A 167 -6.10 1.00 -1.97
N LEU A 168 -4.79 0.84 -2.16
CA LEU A 168 -4.12 -0.47 -2.13
C LEU A 168 -4.28 -1.13 -0.76
N LYS A 169 -4.10 -0.35 0.31
CA LYS A 169 -4.32 -0.81 1.69
C LYS A 169 -5.74 -1.35 1.88
N SER A 170 -6.74 -0.69 1.30
CA SER A 170 -8.14 -1.09 1.43
C SER A 170 -8.46 -2.41 0.70
N LEU A 171 -7.73 -2.73 -0.38
CA LEU A 171 -7.94 -3.97 -1.13
C LEU A 171 -7.46 -5.20 -0.37
N VAL A 172 -6.29 -5.11 0.25
CA VAL A 172 -5.61 -6.26 0.88
C VAL A 172 -5.96 -6.45 2.36
N ARG A 173 -6.62 -5.45 2.96
CA ARG A 173 -7.00 -5.45 4.38
C ARG A 173 -8.31 -6.18 4.63
N GLU A 174 -8.43 -6.77 5.81
CA GLU A 174 -9.68 -7.32 6.33
C GLU A 174 -10.51 -6.25 7.04
N GLU A 175 -11.84 -6.34 6.93
CA GLU A 175 -12.73 -5.40 7.60
C GLU A 175 -12.53 -5.43 9.13
N GLY A 176 -12.42 -4.26 9.76
CA GLY A 176 -12.15 -4.12 11.19
C GLY A 176 -10.69 -4.29 11.61
N VAL A 177 -9.79 -4.67 10.69
CA VAL A 177 -8.34 -4.77 10.96
C VAL A 177 -7.65 -3.46 10.58
N SER A 178 -6.71 -2.99 11.41
CA SER A 178 -5.98 -1.73 11.18
C SER A 178 -4.70 -1.90 10.36
N THR A 179 -4.29 -3.13 10.09
CA THR A 179 -3.04 -3.47 9.39
C THR A 179 -3.32 -4.09 8.03
N ALA A 180 -2.44 -3.79 7.07
CA ALA A 180 -2.42 -4.38 5.74
C ALA A 180 -1.06 -5.08 5.53
N ALA A 181 -1.04 -6.30 4.98
CA ALA A 181 0.21 -7.01 4.77
C ALA A 181 0.95 -6.49 3.54
N ARG A 182 2.24 -6.15 3.71
CA ARG A 182 3.16 -5.81 2.62
C ARG A 182 4.38 -6.71 2.70
N ILE A 183 4.69 -7.40 1.61
CA ILE A 183 5.82 -8.31 1.48
C ILE A 183 6.76 -7.74 0.43
N THR A 184 7.99 -7.43 0.81
CA THR A 184 9.00 -6.89 -0.10
C THR A 184 10.06 -7.94 -0.42
N LEU A 185 10.14 -8.34 -1.69
CA LEU A 185 11.15 -9.26 -2.20
C LEU A 185 12.43 -8.49 -2.51
N ILE A 186 13.51 -8.86 -1.83
CA ILE A 186 14.78 -8.14 -1.92
C ILE A 186 15.68 -8.72 -3.02
N ARG A 187 15.83 -10.04 -3.06
CA ARG A 187 16.80 -10.71 -3.93
C ARG A 187 16.34 -10.74 -5.37
N ASN A 188 17.25 -10.37 -6.26
CA ASN A 188 17.09 -10.54 -7.70
C ASN A 188 17.65 -11.90 -8.13
N TYR A 189 17.01 -12.50 -9.13
CA TYR A 189 17.47 -13.76 -9.74
C TYR A 189 17.77 -13.63 -11.23
N ARG A 190 17.45 -12.49 -11.85
CA ARG A 190 17.52 -12.30 -13.30
C ARG A 190 18.74 -11.50 -13.73
N TYR A 191 19.16 -10.55 -12.91
CA TYR A 191 20.24 -9.64 -13.25
C TYR A 191 21.53 -10.03 -12.53
N ASN A 192 22.67 -9.67 -13.12
CA ASN A 192 23.95 -9.74 -12.44
C ASN A 192 24.13 -8.49 -11.55
N GLU A 193 25.12 -8.55 -10.66
CA GLU A 193 25.37 -7.48 -9.69
C GLU A 193 25.64 -6.12 -10.36
N GLU A 194 26.33 -6.10 -11.50
CA GLU A 194 26.60 -4.87 -12.26
C GLU A 194 25.31 -4.22 -12.79
N THR A 195 24.43 -5.00 -13.41
CA THR A 195 23.15 -4.52 -13.92
C THR A 195 22.27 -4.02 -12.78
N GLU A 196 22.24 -4.72 -11.65
CA GLU A 196 21.51 -4.26 -10.46
C GLU A 196 22.04 -2.92 -9.94
N ARG A 197 23.37 -2.76 -9.86
CA ARG A 197 23.98 -1.49 -9.46
C ARG A 197 23.58 -0.35 -10.40
N ILE A 198 23.57 -0.58 -11.71
CA ILE A 198 23.14 0.42 -12.71
C ILE A 198 21.67 0.78 -12.51
N LEU A 199 20.79 -0.23 -12.39
CA LEU A 199 19.35 0.00 -12.18
C LEU A 199 19.07 0.77 -10.88
N ASP A 200 19.77 0.44 -9.81
CA ASP A 200 19.64 1.14 -8.53
C ASP A 200 20.18 2.57 -8.59
N ALA A 201 21.28 2.81 -9.30
CA ALA A 201 21.82 4.14 -9.52
C ALA A 201 20.83 5.01 -10.32
N VAL A 202 20.31 4.50 -11.44
CA VAL A 202 19.30 5.18 -12.26
C VAL A 202 18.06 5.51 -11.43
N TRP A 203 17.59 4.57 -10.61
CA TRP A 203 16.42 4.79 -9.78
C TRP A 203 16.64 5.83 -8.67
N LYS A 204 17.81 5.80 -8.01
CA LYS A 204 18.17 6.80 -6.99
C LYS A 204 18.26 8.19 -7.60
N ASP A 205 18.86 8.30 -8.77
CA ASP A 205 18.96 9.57 -9.51
C ASP A 205 17.58 10.09 -9.93
N ARG A 206 16.67 9.18 -10.31
CA ARG A 206 15.27 9.53 -10.61
C ARG A 206 14.53 10.08 -9.39
N LYS A 207 14.82 9.61 -8.18
CA LYS A 207 14.25 10.20 -6.95
C LYS A 207 14.77 11.62 -6.68
N SER A 208 16.01 11.93 -7.04
CA SER A 208 16.52 13.30 -7.02
C SER A 208 16.00 14.18 -8.15
N LEU A 209 15.54 13.59 -9.26
CA LEU A 209 14.88 14.31 -10.35
C LEU A 209 13.38 14.54 -10.09
N ALA A 210 12.70 13.63 -9.38
CA ALA A 210 11.28 13.75 -9.02
C ALA A 210 10.99 14.86 -7.98
N THR A 211 12.02 15.44 -7.35
CA THR A 211 11.92 16.66 -6.54
C THR A 211 12.07 17.94 -7.35
N MET A 212 12.31 17.86 -8.67
CA MET A 212 12.24 19.04 -9.54
C MET A 212 10.78 19.35 -9.90
N PRO A 213 10.33 20.61 -9.83
CA PRO A 213 8.98 20.98 -10.19
C PRO A 213 8.68 20.56 -11.63
N VAL A 214 7.46 20.08 -11.86
CA VAL A 214 6.89 19.49 -13.10
C VAL A 214 7.15 20.30 -14.39
N ILE A 215 7.61 21.55 -14.27
CA ILE A 215 7.91 22.47 -15.36
C ILE A 215 9.10 21.99 -16.24
N ALA A 216 9.93 21.04 -15.80
CA ALA A 216 11.14 20.65 -16.52
C ALA A 216 11.01 19.42 -17.45
N HIS A 217 9.88 18.68 -17.44
CA HIS A 217 9.77 17.44 -18.22
C HIS A 217 9.58 17.63 -19.73
N ASP A 218 9.11 18.80 -20.17
CA ASP A 218 8.89 19.07 -21.60
C ASP A 218 10.20 19.34 -22.37
N ARG A 219 11.30 19.71 -21.71
CA ARG A 219 12.56 20.03 -22.43
C ARG A 219 13.40 18.81 -22.80
N TRP A 220 13.39 17.75 -21.99
CA TRP A 220 14.31 16.63 -22.19
C TRP A 220 13.95 15.73 -23.39
N PHE A 221 12.68 15.70 -23.81
CA PHE A 221 12.28 14.97 -25.02
C PHE A 221 12.47 15.79 -26.30
N LEU A 222 12.63 17.11 -26.21
CA LEU A 222 12.78 17.99 -27.37
C LEU A 222 14.25 18.18 -27.81
N ASP A 223 15.21 17.87 -26.94
CA ASP A 223 16.64 18.06 -27.21
C ASP A 223 17.39 16.78 -27.65
N MET A 224 16.70 15.66 -27.87
CA MET A 224 17.34 14.51 -28.53
C MET A 224 17.50 14.80 -30.02
N PRO A 225 18.72 14.77 -30.58
CA PRO A 225 18.91 14.94 -32.01
C PRO A 225 18.19 13.79 -32.71
N ILE A 226 17.09 14.12 -33.38
CA ILE A 226 16.47 13.23 -34.35
C ILE A 226 17.54 13.03 -35.41
N GLY A 227 18.11 11.82 -35.45
CA GLY A 227 19.07 11.44 -36.47
C GLY A 227 18.45 11.71 -37.84
N SER A 228 19.07 12.61 -38.60
CA SER A 228 18.76 12.80 -40.01
C SER A 228 19.21 11.56 -40.76
N GLU A 229 18.25 10.80 -41.29
CA GLU A 229 18.48 9.92 -42.44
C GLU A 229 18.73 10.74 -43.71
#